data_AF-A0A944JMR3-F1
#
_entry.id   AF-A0A944JMR3-F1
#
_cell.length_a   1.000
_cell.length_b   1.000
_cell.length_c   1.000
_cell.angle_alpha   90.00
_cell.angle_beta   90.00
_cell.angle_gamma   90.00
#
_symmetry.space_group_name_H-M   'P 1'
#
loop_
_entity.id
_entity.type
_entity.pdbx_description
1 polymer ?
#
loop_
_entity_poly.entity_id
_entity_poly.type
_entity_poly.pdbx_seq_one_letter_code
_entity_poly.pdbx_strand_id
1 'polypeptide(L)'
;MLALGALLGAVATLLALAIRRRLTRTPHCGWCATASNWPTSQHDALLCRGYVQDHRRARLRDIRHGRPVEEPNPWGEAYLLDEEIAQRTGADA
;
A
#
# COMPACT_ATOMS: atom_id res chain seq x y z
N MET A 1 41.87 -2.88 -4.11
CA MET A 1 41.15 -4.03 -4.71
C MET A 1 40.14 -4.66 -3.74
N LEU A 2 40.57 -5.13 -2.55
CA LEU A 2 39.67 -5.77 -1.57
C LEU A 2 38.51 -4.88 -1.06
N ALA A 3 38.79 -3.59 -0.80
CA ALA A 3 37.78 -2.65 -0.32
C ALA A 3 36.63 -2.41 -1.34
N LEU A 4 36.95 -2.36 -2.63
CA LEU A 4 35.95 -2.21 -3.70
C LEU A 4 35.10 -3.47 -3.84
N GLY A 5 35.71 -4.65 -3.75
CA GLY A 5 34.98 -5.93 -3.76
C GLY A 5 34.01 -6.06 -2.59
N ALA A 6 34.44 -5.67 -1.38
CA ALA A 6 33.59 -5.68 -0.19
C ALA A 6 32.44 -4.68 -0.30
N LEU A 7 32.69 -3.48 -0.84
CA LEU A 7 31.67 -2.45 -1.02
C LEU A 7 30.60 -2.88 -2.02
N LEU A 8 31.01 -3.47 -3.16
CA LEU A 8 30.08 -4.02 -4.15
C LEU A 8 29.26 -5.18 -3.57
N GLY A 9 29.89 -6.08 -2.80
CA GLY A 9 29.18 -7.17 -2.11
C GLY A 9 28.15 -6.67 -1.10
N ALA A 10 28.48 -5.64 -0.32
CA ALA A 10 27.56 -5.02 0.63
C ALA A 10 26.37 -4.36 -0.09
N VAL A 11 26.62 -3.59 -1.15
CA VAL A 11 25.56 -2.96 -1.95
C VAL A 11 24.64 -4.01 -2.57
N ALA A 12 25.20 -5.07 -3.17
CA ALA A 12 24.40 -6.16 -3.74
C ALA A 12 23.52 -6.85 -2.69
N THR A 13 24.07 -7.07 -1.48
CA THR A 13 23.31 -7.69 -0.38
C THR A 13 22.19 -6.79 0.11
N LEU A 14 22.44 -5.49 0.26
CA LEU A 14 21.42 -4.51 0.65
C LEU A 14 20.33 -4.40 -0.42
N LEU A 15 20.71 -4.41 -1.70
CA LEU A 15 19.78 -4.38 -2.82
C LEU A 15 18.90 -5.63 -2.83
N ALA A 16 19.51 -6.82 -2.68
CA ALA A 16 18.79 -8.09 -2.59
C ALA A 16 17.84 -8.13 -1.39
N LEU A 17 18.25 -7.59 -0.23
CA LEU A 17 17.40 -7.49 0.95
C LEU A 17 16.23 -6.53 0.74
N ALA A 18 16.47 -5.37 0.10
CA ALA A 18 15.43 -4.40 -0.21
C ALA A 18 14.40 -4.97 -1.20
N ILE A 19 14.88 -5.66 -2.25
CA ILE A 19 14.02 -6.37 -3.21
C ILE A 19 13.23 -7.46 -2.51
N ARG A 20 13.87 -8.31 -1.71
CA ARG A 20 13.19 -9.36 -0.95
C ARG A 20 12.11 -8.77 -0.04
N ARG A 21 12.42 -7.72 0.74
CA ARG A 21 11.44 -7.04 1.60
C ARG A 21 10.29 -6.44 0.81
N ARG A 22 10.54 -5.92 -0.39
CA ARG A 22 9.48 -5.40 -1.28
C ARG A 22 8.59 -6.54 -1.80
N LEU A 23 9.18 -7.66 -2.19
CA LEU A 23 8.48 -8.82 -2.74
C LEU A 23 7.74 -9.63 -1.66
N THR A 24 8.25 -9.67 -0.44
CA THR A 24 7.68 -10.43 0.69
C THR A 24 6.93 -9.57 1.69
N ARG A 25 6.80 -8.25 1.46
CA ARG A 25 5.86 -7.43 2.23
C ARG A 25 4.47 -7.84 1.79
N THR A 26 3.92 -8.80 2.52
CA THR A 26 2.53 -9.17 2.39
C THR A 26 1.67 -7.96 2.77
N PRO A 27 0.83 -7.44 1.86
CA PRO A 27 -0.01 -6.30 2.15
C PRO A 27 -1.00 -6.66 3.26
N HIS A 28 -1.03 -5.86 4.33
CA HIS A 28 -1.85 -6.13 5.51
C HIS A 28 -2.59 -4.87 5.95
N CYS A 29 -3.86 -5.02 6.30
CA CYS A 29 -4.60 -3.95 6.95
C CYS A 29 -4.19 -3.88 8.43
N GLY A 30 -4.15 -2.68 9.03
CA GLY A 30 -3.79 -2.53 10.44
C GLY A 30 -4.66 -3.40 11.34
N TRP A 31 -5.97 -3.42 11.09
CA TRP A 31 -6.92 -4.28 11.79
C TRP A 31 -6.64 -5.78 11.66
N CYS A 32 -6.23 -6.23 10.47
CA CYS A 32 -5.91 -7.63 10.20
C CYS A 32 -4.62 -8.04 10.90
N ALA A 33 -3.65 -7.12 10.95
CA ALA A 33 -2.37 -7.34 11.61
C ALA A 33 -2.48 -7.30 13.14
N THR A 34 -3.42 -6.54 13.71
CA THR A 34 -3.47 -6.29 15.17
C THR A 34 -4.69 -6.86 15.89
N ALA A 35 -5.83 -7.04 15.22
CA ALA A 35 -7.10 -7.34 15.89
C ALA A 35 -7.64 -8.75 15.61
N SER A 36 -7.45 -9.30 14.41
CA SER A 36 -8.09 -10.57 14.03
C SER A 36 -7.28 -11.82 14.37
N ASN A 37 -5.98 -11.69 14.70
CA ASN A 37 -5.02 -12.80 14.83
C ASN A 37 -5.10 -13.84 13.68
N TRP A 38 -5.63 -13.40 12.53
CA TRP A 38 -5.94 -14.28 11.41
C TRP A 38 -4.73 -14.35 10.49
N PRO A 39 -4.37 -15.54 9.96
CA PRO A 39 -3.18 -15.68 9.14
C PRO A 39 -3.32 -14.85 7.88
N THR A 40 -2.58 -13.75 7.82
CA THR A 40 -2.69 -12.78 6.75
C THR A 40 -2.12 -13.27 5.41
N SER A 41 -1.47 -14.43 5.42
CA SER A 41 -0.98 -15.15 4.25
C SER A 41 -2.07 -15.85 3.44
N GLN A 42 -3.31 -15.91 3.95
CA GLN A 42 -4.41 -16.67 3.32
C GLN A 42 -5.44 -15.78 2.60
N HIS A 43 -5.26 -14.46 2.59
CA HIS A 43 -6.21 -13.55 1.96
C HIS A 43 -5.53 -12.60 0.97
N ASP A 44 -6.20 -12.33 -0.14
CA ASP A 44 -5.81 -11.25 -1.03
C ASP A 44 -6.12 -9.91 -0.32
N ALA A 45 -5.07 -9.19 0.05
CA ALA A 45 -5.23 -7.90 0.71
C ALA A 45 -5.93 -6.86 -0.18
N LEU A 46 -5.85 -7.00 -1.50
CA LEU A 46 -6.56 -6.13 -2.44
C LEU A 46 -8.09 -6.27 -2.31
N LEU A 47 -8.57 -7.38 -1.73
CA LEU A 47 -9.97 -7.62 -1.44
C LEU A 47 -10.36 -7.31 0.01
N CYS A 48 -9.40 -7.00 0.87
CA CYS A 48 -9.67 -6.68 2.26
C CYS A 48 -10.22 -5.25 2.41
N ARG A 49 -11.48 -5.12 2.84
CA ARG A 49 -12.13 -3.82 3.06
C ARG A 49 -11.27 -2.85 3.88
N GLY A 50 -10.72 -3.31 5.01
CA GLY A 50 -9.88 -2.47 5.87
C GLY A 50 -8.62 -1.96 5.18
N TYR A 51 -7.94 -2.84 4.44
CA TYR A 51 -6.75 -2.48 3.65
C TYR A 51 -7.11 -1.42 2.61
N VAL A 52 -8.16 -1.67 1.83
CA VAL A 52 -8.61 -0.77 0.77
C VAL A 52 -9.00 0.59 1.33
N GLN A 53 -9.77 0.64 2.43
CA GLN A 53 -10.19 1.91 3.04
C GLN A 53 -9.02 2.69 3.62
N ASP A 54 -8.04 2.04 4.27
CA ASP A 54 -6.84 2.70 4.78
C ASP A 54 -6.00 3.31 3.65
N HIS A 55 -5.81 2.57 2.57
CA HIS A 55 -5.10 3.06 1.40
C HIS A 55 -5.86 4.15 0.64
N ARG A 56 -7.20 4.08 0.55
CA ARG A 56 -8.04 5.16 0.01
C ARG A 56 -7.90 6.44 0.83
N ARG A 57 -7.93 6.36 2.17
CA ARG A 57 -7.69 7.53 3.03
C ARG A 57 -6.31 8.12 2.83
N ALA A 58 -5.29 7.26 2.70
CA ALA A 58 -3.93 7.70 2.39
C ALA A 58 -3.86 8.42 1.04
N ARG A 59 -4.48 7.84 0.00
CA ARG A 59 -4.57 8.46 -1.34
C ARG A 59 -5.27 9.82 -1.30
N LEU A 60 -6.39 9.96 -0.59
CA LEU A 60 -7.07 11.25 -0.42
C LEU A 60 -6.21 12.30 0.31
N ARG A 61 -5.41 11.87 1.31
CA ARG A 61 -4.44 12.76 1.95
C ARG A 61 -3.34 13.18 0.97
N ASP A 62 -2.80 12.24 0.20
CA ASP A 62 -1.75 12.53 -0.78
C ASP A 62 -2.24 13.50 -1.86
N ILE A 63 -3.45 13.30 -2.40
CA ILE A 63 -4.11 14.24 -3.33
C ILE A 63 -4.22 15.63 -2.70
N ARG A 64 -4.75 15.71 -1.46
CA ARG A 64 -4.91 16.98 -0.73
C ARG A 64 -3.58 17.71 -0.54
N HIS A 65 -2.48 16.98 -0.39
CA HIS A 65 -1.14 17.52 -0.24
C HIS A 65 -0.38 17.71 -1.55
N GLY A 66 -1.01 17.48 -2.71
CA GLY A 66 -0.36 17.59 -4.03
C GLY A 66 0.73 16.55 -4.26
N ARG A 67 0.69 15.43 -3.55
CA ARG A 67 1.64 14.33 -3.71
C ARG A 67 1.23 13.44 -4.88
N PRO A 68 2.19 12.84 -5.60
CA PRO A 68 1.87 11.89 -6.66
C PRO A 68 1.06 10.72 -6.13
N VAL A 69 0.04 10.31 -6.88
CA VAL A 69 -0.78 9.13 -6.59
C VAL A 69 -0.85 8.23 -7.82
N GLU A 70 -1.04 6.93 -7.59
CA GLU A 70 -1.20 5.96 -8.67
C GLU A 70 -2.54 6.16 -9.39
N GLU A 71 -2.50 6.11 -10.72
CA GLU A 71 -3.64 6.18 -11.63
C GLU A 71 -3.57 5.07 -12.69
N PRO A 72 -4.68 4.37 -13.01
CA PRO A 72 -5.99 4.50 -12.37
C PRO A 72 -5.98 3.96 -10.93
N ASN A 73 -6.99 4.33 -10.13
CA ASN A 73 -7.12 3.79 -8.78
C ASN A 73 -7.19 2.24 -8.85
N PRO A 74 -6.27 1.49 -8.23
CA PRO A 74 -6.20 0.04 -8.37
C PRO A 74 -7.43 -0.68 -7.78
N TRP A 75 -8.23 -0.01 -6.96
CA TRP A 75 -9.44 -0.57 -6.35
C TRP A 75 -10.74 -0.15 -7.05
N GLY A 76 -10.69 0.68 -8.10
CA GLY A 76 -11.88 1.14 -8.83
C GLY A 76 -12.98 1.64 -7.89
N GLU A 77 -14.11 0.94 -7.90
CA GLU A 77 -15.31 1.23 -7.08
C GLU A 77 -15.42 0.40 -5.79
N ALA A 78 -14.46 -0.50 -5.53
CA ALA A 78 -14.50 -1.36 -4.37
C ALA A 78 -14.27 -0.56 -3.08
N TYR A 79 -15.19 -0.72 -2.12
CA TYR A 79 -15.09 -0.17 -0.77
C TYR A 79 -14.84 1.34 -0.73
N LEU A 80 -15.56 2.11 -1.56
CA LEU A 80 -15.53 3.57 -1.51
C LEU A 80 -15.70 4.08 -0.08
N LEU A 81 -15.02 5.19 0.21
CA LEU A 81 -15.26 5.95 1.44
C LEU A 81 -16.49 6.85 1.27
N ASP A 82 -17.15 7.18 2.39
CA ASP A 82 -18.32 8.06 2.37
C ASP A 82 -17.97 9.44 1.78
N GLU A 83 -16.75 9.93 2.01
CA GLU A 83 -16.27 11.17 1.41
C GLU A 83 -16.10 11.08 -0.10
N GLU A 84 -15.70 9.91 -0.63
CA GLU A 84 -15.60 9.69 -2.08
C GLU A 84 -16.99 9.58 -2.72
N ILE A 85 -17.94 8.95 -2.03
CA ILE A 85 -19.34 8.88 -2.47
C ILE A 85 -19.92 10.29 -2.51
N ALA A 86 -19.78 11.06 -1.42
CA ALA A 86 -20.30 12.41 -1.30
C ALA A 86 -19.72 13.37 -2.37
N GLN A 87 -18.43 13.27 -2.68
CA GLN A 87 -17.80 14.06 -3.74
C GLN A 87 -18.40 13.78 -5.13
N ARG A 88 -18.85 12.54 -5.36
CA ARG A 88 -19.43 12.13 -6.63
C ARG A 88 -20.92 12.46 -6.74
N THR A 89 -21.65 12.37 -5.63
CA THR A 89 -23.11 12.63 -5.61
C THR A 89 -23.45 14.10 -5.37
N GLY A 90 -22.51 14.89 -4.84
CA GLY A 90 -22.72 16.31 -4.47
C GLY A 90 -22.11 17.33 -5.42
N ALA A 91 -21.55 16.90 -6.55
CA ALA A 91 -21.07 17.81 -7.60
C ALA A 91 -22.17 18.30 -8.55
N ASP A 92 -23.42 17.83 -8.36
CA ASP A 92 -24.58 18.15 -9.19
C ASP A 92 -25.64 19.03 -8.47
N ALA A 93 -25.26 19.79 -7.43
CA ALA A 93 -26.15 20.73 -6.73
C ALA A 93 -25.71 22.19 -6.88
#